data_AF-A0A382D9M4-F1
#
_entry.id   AF-A0A382D9M4-F1
#
_cell.length_a   1.000
_cell.length_b   1.000
_cell.length_c   1.000
_cell.angle_alpha   90.00
_cell.angle_beta   90.00
_cell.angle_gamma   90.00
#
_symmetry.space_group_name_H-M   'P 1'
#
loop_
_entity.id
_entity.type
_entity.pdbx_description
1 polymer ?
#
loop_
_entity_poly.entity_id
_entity_poly.type
_entity_poly.pdbx_seq_one_letter_code
_entity_poly.pdbx_strand_id
1 'polypeptide(L)'
;MLWAAKESAFKVVKKVDLSAVFHPKAFAVDLIAVNRAHVRYSETDFETVLYHSPKWIHAVTTLESKSANSGSRLHARVLSLESRNGQFDSSMEVRLFARKALGAWLGVSWMDVEVVTKNKVPLAMRRGKHLEVDLSLSHDGNFVSCAWTD
;
A
#
# COMPACT_ATOMS: atom_id res chain seq x y z
N MET A 1 -5.61 -10.14 10.63
CA MET A 1 -5.87 -8.70 10.82
C MET A 1 -4.66 -7.99 11.42
N LEU A 2 -4.23 -8.35 12.63
CA LEU A 2 -3.10 -7.69 13.31
C LEU A 2 -1.81 -7.74 12.50
N TRP A 3 -1.54 -8.84 11.79
CA TRP A 3 -0.36 -8.98 10.94
C TRP A 3 -0.32 -7.95 9.80
N ALA A 4 -1.38 -7.88 8.99
CA ALA A 4 -1.49 -6.95 7.86
C ALA A 4 -1.30 -5.49 8.29
N ALA A 5 -1.89 -5.09 9.43
CA ALA A 5 -1.73 -3.74 9.97
C ALA A 5 -0.26 -3.44 10.32
N LYS A 6 0.43 -4.37 10.98
CA LYS A 6 1.85 -4.23 11.32
C LYS A 6 2.74 -4.13 10.09
N GLU A 7 2.51 -4.97 9.08
CA GLU A 7 3.27 -4.92 7.83
C GLU A 7 3.04 -3.62 7.08
N SER A 8 1.79 -3.12 7.06
CA SER A 8 1.45 -1.86 6.42
C SER A 8 2.13 -0.68 7.12
N ALA A 9 2.10 -0.63 8.45
CA ALA A 9 2.82 0.37 9.24
C ALA A 9 4.34 0.30 9.04
N PHE A 10 4.90 -0.91 9.00
CA PHE A 10 6.33 -1.10 8.73
C PHE A 10 6.73 -0.54 7.36
N LYS A 11 5.89 -0.66 6.33
CA LYS A 11 6.18 -0.04 5.02
C LYS A 11 6.27 1.48 5.11
N VAL A 12 5.44 2.12 5.93
CA VAL A 12 5.53 3.57 6.18
C VAL A 12 6.84 3.90 6.89
N VAL A 13 7.18 3.17 7.97
CA VAL A 13 8.46 3.33 8.69
C VAL A 13 9.64 3.18 7.73
N LYS A 14 9.63 2.14 6.88
CA LYS A 14 10.71 1.83 5.94
C LYS A 14 10.93 2.91 4.88
N LYS A 15 9.90 3.69 4.53
CA LYS A 15 10.04 4.83 3.62
C LYS A 15 10.78 6.01 4.25
N VAL A 16 10.70 6.16 5.56
CA VAL A 16 11.38 7.23 6.33
C VAL A 16 12.77 6.77 6.77
N ASP A 17 12.88 5.53 7.25
CA ASP A 17 14.12 4.91 7.69
C ASP A 17 14.39 3.63 6.89
N LEU A 18 15.26 3.74 5.89
CA LEU A 18 15.67 2.61 5.04
C LEU A 18 16.43 1.53 5.81
N SER A 19 16.92 1.78 7.03
CA SER A 19 17.59 0.79 7.87
C SER A 19 16.63 -0.03 8.75
N ALA A 20 15.39 0.44 8.94
CA ALA A 20 14.41 -0.19 9.82
C ALA A 20 14.19 -1.68 9.51
N VAL A 21 14.20 -2.52 10.54
CA VAL A 21 13.95 -3.97 10.43
C VAL A 21 12.56 -4.29 10.98
N PHE A 22 11.84 -5.18 10.31
CA PHE A 22 10.52 -5.58 10.78
C PHE A 22 10.63 -6.52 11.98
N HIS A 23 10.19 -6.05 13.15
CA HIS A 23 10.06 -6.86 14.35
C HIS A 23 8.60 -6.81 14.84
N PRO A 24 7.77 -7.84 14.60
CA PRO A 24 6.32 -7.76 14.82
C PRO A 24 5.90 -7.38 16.24
N LYS A 25 6.70 -7.72 17.26
CA LYS A 25 6.41 -7.35 18.67
C LYS A 25 6.64 -5.86 18.96
N ALA A 26 7.42 -5.16 18.11
CA ALA A 26 7.66 -3.73 18.24
C ALA A 26 6.47 -2.88 17.75
N PHE A 27 5.53 -3.50 17.04
CA PHE A 27 4.31 -2.85 16.56
C PHE A 27 3.13 -3.30 17.42
N ALA A 28 2.61 -2.41 18.26
CA ALA A 28 1.37 -2.63 18.99
C ALA A 28 0.18 -2.22 18.11
N VAL A 29 -0.91 -2.99 18.13
CA VAL A 29 -2.09 -2.72 17.30
C VAL A 29 -3.29 -2.62 18.21
N ASP A 30 -3.94 -1.46 18.18
CA ASP A 30 -5.16 -1.16 18.92
C ASP A 30 -6.31 -1.00 17.92
N LEU A 31 -7.33 -1.86 18.00
CA LEU A 31 -8.49 -1.79 17.10
C LEU A 31 -9.48 -0.75 17.63
N ILE A 32 -9.80 0.24 16.81
CA ILE A 32 -10.74 1.31 17.17
C ILE A 32 -12.14 1.01 16.64
N ALA A 33 -12.21 0.43 15.43
CA ALA A 33 -13.44 0.00 14.80
C ALA A 33 -13.18 -1.23 13.92
N VAL A 34 -14.24 -1.82 13.36
CA VAL A 34 -14.11 -2.98 12.46
C VAL A 34 -13.17 -2.71 11.29
N ASN A 35 -13.13 -1.47 10.78
CA ASN A 35 -12.34 -1.07 9.61
C ASN A 35 -11.21 -0.08 9.94
N ARG A 36 -10.89 0.14 11.23
CA ARG A 36 -9.86 1.10 11.67
C ARG A 36 -9.05 0.58 12.84
N ALA A 37 -7.74 0.79 12.77
CA ALA A 37 -6.80 0.47 13.82
C ALA A 37 -5.75 1.57 13.97
N HIS A 38 -5.21 1.67 15.17
CA HIS A 38 -3.98 2.41 15.47
C HIS A 38 -2.84 1.40 15.56
N VAL A 39 -1.72 1.72 14.93
CA VAL A 39 -0.51 0.92 15.04
C VAL A 39 0.55 1.79 15.69
N ARG A 40 1.01 1.43 16.88
CA ARG A 40 2.06 2.16 17.59
C ARG A 40 3.42 1.51 17.37
N TYR A 41 4.42 2.31 17.03
CA TYR A 41 5.81 1.91 16.90
C TYR A 41 6.72 3.04 17.37
N SER A 42 7.54 2.77 18.39
CA SER A 42 8.28 3.82 19.11
C SER A 42 7.31 4.93 19.59
N GLU A 43 7.68 6.20 19.43
CA GLU A 43 6.86 7.37 19.76
C GLU A 43 5.84 7.76 18.67
N THR A 44 5.65 6.93 17.62
CA THR A 44 4.74 7.23 16.52
C THR A 44 3.49 6.37 16.57
N ASP A 45 2.33 7.02 16.45
CA ASP A 45 1.05 6.38 16.19
C ASP A 45 0.67 6.53 14.72
N PHE A 46 0.14 5.44 14.15
CA PHE A 46 -0.20 5.35 12.75
C PHE A 46 -1.66 4.93 12.57
N GLU A 47 -2.43 5.79 11.91
CA GLU A 47 -3.79 5.45 11.48
C GLU A 47 -3.74 4.39 10.38
N THR A 48 -4.53 3.33 10.55
CA THR A 48 -4.62 2.21 9.61
C THR A 48 -6.06 1.90 9.24
N VAL A 49 -6.38 1.99 7.95
CA VAL A 49 -7.66 1.57 7.39
C VAL A 49 -7.60 0.09 7.01
N LEU A 50 -8.62 -0.67 7.41
CA LEU A 50 -8.74 -2.10 7.17
C LEU A 50 -9.89 -2.38 6.19
N TYR A 51 -9.58 -3.09 5.12
CA TYR A 51 -10.54 -3.59 4.14
C TYR A 51 -10.74 -5.08 4.35
N HIS A 52 -11.99 -5.49 4.55
CA HIS A 52 -12.36 -6.85 4.89
C HIS A 52 -13.03 -7.57 3.72
N SER A 53 -12.66 -8.82 3.55
CA SER A 53 -13.28 -9.80 2.66
C SER A 53 -13.33 -11.13 3.39
N PRO A 54 -14.24 -12.06 3.04
CA PRO A 54 -14.24 -13.41 3.59
C PRO A 54 -12.90 -14.15 3.41
N LYS A 55 -12.09 -13.77 2.42
CA LYS A 55 -10.83 -14.45 2.08
C LYS A 55 -9.56 -13.68 2.45
N TRP A 56 -9.63 -12.37 2.68
CA TRP A 56 -8.45 -11.53 2.84
C TRP A 56 -8.73 -10.29 3.69
N ILE A 57 -7.65 -9.74 4.25
CA ILE A 57 -7.66 -8.44 4.92
C ILE A 57 -6.55 -7.60 4.30
N HIS A 58 -6.89 -6.41 3.83
CA HIS A 58 -5.92 -5.45 3.33
C HIS A 58 -5.86 -4.26 4.28
N ALA A 59 -4.66 -3.96 4.79
CA ALA A 59 -4.42 -2.85 5.69
C ALA A 59 -3.63 -1.76 4.97
N VAL A 60 -4.07 -0.52 5.10
CA VAL A 60 -3.39 0.65 4.53
C VAL A 60 -3.13 1.64 5.64
N THR A 61 -1.86 1.83 5.95
CA THR A 61 -1.39 2.72 7.02
C THR A 61 -0.90 4.04 6.45
N THR A 62 -1.27 5.14 7.09
CA THR A 62 -0.83 6.50 6.79
C THR A 62 -0.24 7.16 8.02
N LEU A 63 0.69 8.10 7.85
CA LEU A 63 1.16 8.94 8.96
C LEU A 63 0.01 9.88 9.37
N GLU A 64 -0.44 9.79 10.61
CA GLU A 64 -1.69 10.40 11.12
C GLU A 64 -1.70 11.94 11.07
N SER A 65 -0.56 12.60 10.84
CA SER A 65 -0.45 14.06 10.80
C SER A 65 -1.05 14.76 9.57
N LYS A 66 -1.73 14.04 8.67
CA LYS A 66 -2.26 14.61 7.41
C LYS A 66 -3.71 14.25 7.05
N SER A 67 -4.31 13.23 7.67
CA SER A 67 -5.59 12.65 7.23
C SER A 67 -6.80 13.62 7.34
N ALA A 68 -6.85 14.48 8.37
CA ALA A 68 -7.98 15.42 8.55
C ALA A 68 -7.75 16.81 7.92
N ASN A 69 -6.48 17.23 7.75
CA ASN A 69 -6.13 18.61 7.38
C ASN A 69 -5.37 18.76 6.06
N SER A 70 -4.89 17.69 5.41
CA SER A 70 -4.03 17.83 4.23
C SER A 70 -4.73 17.71 2.87
N GLY A 71 -6.04 17.48 2.84
CA GLY A 71 -6.80 17.30 1.59
C GLY A 71 -6.41 16.07 0.75
N SER A 72 -5.41 15.32 1.18
CA SER A 72 -4.88 14.13 0.49
C SER A 72 -5.84 12.96 0.65
N ARG A 73 -6.18 12.33 -0.46
CA ARG A 73 -7.14 11.23 -0.53
C ARG A 73 -6.42 9.90 -0.54
N LEU A 74 -6.84 9.01 0.34
CA LEU A 74 -6.37 7.63 0.34
C LEU A 74 -7.09 6.81 -0.73
N HIS A 75 -6.32 6.23 -1.64
CA HIS A 75 -6.79 5.29 -2.63
C HIS A 75 -6.22 3.91 -2.35
N ALA A 76 -7.07 2.88 -2.34
CA ALA A 76 -6.64 1.49 -2.13
C ALA A 76 -7.43 0.52 -3.00
N ARG A 77 -6.76 -0.49 -3.56
CA ARG A 77 -7.37 -1.52 -4.42
C ARG A 77 -6.72 -2.89 -4.15
N VAL A 78 -7.53 -3.94 -4.28
CA VAL A 78 -7.11 -5.35 -4.17
C VAL A 78 -7.66 -6.11 -5.38
N LEU A 79 -6.86 -7.02 -5.92
CA LEU A 79 -7.24 -7.91 -7.01
C LEU A 79 -6.89 -9.36 -6.63
N SER A 80 -7.84 -10.27 -6.85
CA SER A 80 -7.61 -11.71 -6.78
C SER A 80 -7.15 -12.23 -8.14
N LEU A 81 -6.16 -13.12 -8.13
CA LEU A 81 -5.56 -13.77 -9.30
C LEU A 81 -6.04 -15.23 -9.46
N GLU A 82 -7.02 -15.67 -8.66
CA GLU A 82 -7.51 -17.07 -8.61
C GLU A 82 -7.96 -17.65 -9.97
N SER A 83 -8.29 -16.81 -10.97
CA SER A 83 -8.71 -17.25 -12.29
C SER A 83 -7.57 -17.54 -13.27
N ARG A 84 -6.31 -17.34 -12.88
CA ARG A 84 -5.16 -17.58 -13.76
C ARG A 84 -4.52 -18.93 -13.47
N ASN A 85 -4.79 -19.90 -14.35
CA ASN A 85 -4.06 -21.17 -14.38
C ASN A 85 -2.60 -20.91 -14.75
N GLY A 86 -1.68 -21.00 -13.77
CA GLY A 86 -0.24 -20.92 -14.01
C GLY A 86 0.55 -20.24 -12.90
N GLN A 87 1.86 -20.45 -12.90
CA GLN A 87 2.80 -19.74 -12.04
C GLN A 87 3.02 -18.34 -12.62
N PHE A 88 2.63 -17.30 -11.89
CA PHE A 88 2.78 -15.91 -12.32
C PHE A 88 3.76 -15.17 -11.42
N ASP A 89 4.45 -14.18 -12.00
CA ASP A 89 5.29 -13.26 -11.23
C ASP A 89 4.40 -12.23 -10.53
N SER A 90 4.20 -12.42 -9.22
CA SER A 90 3.39 -11.52 -8.39
C SER A 90 3.92 -10.09 -8.37
N SER A 91 5.23 -9.89 -8.51
CA SER A 91 5.84 -8.56 -8.60
C SER A 91 5.52 -7.86 -9.92
N MET A 92 5.46 -8.59 -11.02
CA MET A 92 5.01 -8.04 -12.31
C MET A 92 3.51 -7.73 -12.28
N GLU A 93 2.69 -8.65 -11.76
CA GLU A 93 1.23 -8.48 -11.71
C GLU A 93 0.81 -7.30 -10.85
N VAL A 94 1.42 -7.09 -9.67
CA VAL A 94 1.09 -5.94 -8.82
C VAL A 94 1.47 -4.61 -9.49
N ARG A 95 2.58 -4.55 -10.25
CA ARG A 95 2.97 -3.35 -11.01
C ARG A 95 1.99 -3.09 -12.15
N LEU A 96 1.62 -4.12 -12.91
CA LEU A 96 0.63 -3.98 -13.98
C LEU A 96 -0.72 -3.51 -13.42
N PHE A 97 -1.15 -4.09 -12.30
CA PHE A 97 -2.37 -3.69 -11.60
C PHE A 97 -2.31 -2.22 -11.14
N ALA A 98 -1.21 -1.81 -10.51
CA ALA A 98 -1.02 -0.43 -10.07
C ALA A 98 -1.02 0.56 -11.24
N ARG A 99 -0.36 0.25 -12.36
CA ARG A 99 -0.38 1.08 -13.58
C ARG A 99 -1.80 1.29 -14.12
N LYS A 100 -2.59 0.21 -14.17
CA LYS A 100 -4.01 0.27 -14.59
C LYS A 100 -4.84 1.12 -13.63
N ALA A 101 -4.68 0.92 -12.33
CA ALA A 101 -5.41 1.68 -11.32
C ALA A 101 -5.07 3.18 -11.34
N LEU A 102 -3.77 3.52 -11.42
CA LEU A 102 -3.30 4.91 -11.54
C LEU A 102 -3.73 5.55 -12.85
N GLY A 103 -3.63 4.82 -13.98
CA GLY A 103 -4.07 5.31 -15.28
C GLY A 103 -5.56 5.67 -15.28
N ALA A 104 -6.40 4.79 -14.73
CA ALA A 104 -7.83 5.03 -14.59
C ALA A 104 -8.13 6.25 -13.69
N TRP A 105 -7.42 6.39 -12.56
CA TRP A 105 -7.58 7.52 -11.65
C TRP A 105 -7.15 8.86 -12.30
N LEU A 106 -6.04 8.86 -13.02
CA LEU A 106 -5.51 10.04 -13.72
C LEU A 106 -6.28 10.40 -15.01
N GLY A 107 -7.17 9.52 -15.50
CA GLY A 107 -7.82 9.67 -16.80
C GLY A 107 -6.86 9.53 -18.00
N VAL A 108 -5.84 8.67 -17.88
CA VAL A 108 -4.80 8.46 -18.91
C VAL A 108 -4.64 6.99 -19.25
N SER A 109 -3.98 6.68 -20.38
CA SER A 109 -3.63 5.30 -20.70
C SER A 109 -2.69 4.72 -19.64
N TRP A 110 -2.96 3.51 -19.18
CA TRP A 110 -2.06 2.79 -18.27
C TRP A 110 -0.68 2.50 -18.89
N MET A 111 -0.59 2.55 -20.23
CA MET A 111 0.68 2.43 -20.96
C MET A 111 1.56 3.66 -20.76
N ASP A 112 0.98 4.84 -20.53
CA ASP A 112 1.71 6.07 -20.21
C ASP A 112 2.22 6.09 -18.76
N VAL A 113 1.76 5.19 -17.91
CA VAL A 113 2.15 5.06 -16.49
C VAL A 113 3.20 3.97 -16.36
N GLU A 114 4.26 4.26 -15.63
CA GLU A 114 5.34 3.33 -15.28
C GLU A 114 5.46 3.22 -13.76
N VAL A 115 5.86 2.05 -13.28
CA VAL A 115 6.11 1.81 -11.84
C VAL A 115 7.50 1.25 -11.68
N VAL A 116 8.44 2.14 -11.34
CA VAL A 116 9.85 1.82 -11.13
C VAL A 116 10.14 1.59 -9.66
N THR A 117 11.32 1.08 -9.34
CA THR A 117 11.77 0.94 -7.93
C THR A 117 13.03 1.75 -7.73
N LYS A 118 13.05 2.60 -6.71
CA LYS A 118 14.24 3.33 -6.27
C LYS A 118 14.44 3.05 -4.79
N ASN A 119 15.61 2.56 -4.39
CA ASN A 119 15.92 2.21 -3.00
C ASN A 119 14.87 1.29 -2.33
N LYS A 120 14.34 0.30 -3.09
CA LYS A 120 13.27 -0.62 -2.66
C LYS A 120 11.89 0.04 -2.42
N VAL A 121 11.73 1.31 -2.79
CA VAL A 121 10.45 2.02 -2.75
C VAL A 121 9.88 2.13 -4.17
N PRO A 122 8.60 1.76 -4.39
CA PRO A 122 7.97 1.91 -5.70
C PRO A 122 7.68 3.40 -5.98
N LEU A 123 8.00 3.85 -7.19
CA LEU A 123 7.69 5.19 -7.67
C LEU A 123 6.83 5.10 -8.93
N ALA A 124 5.81 5.96 -9.01
CA ALA A 124 4.98 6.08 -10.19
C ALA A 124 5.52 7.18 -11.11
N MET A 125 5.62 6.90 -12.39
CA MET A 125 6.07 7.85 -13.41
C MET A 125 5.05 7.93 -14.54
N ARG A 126 5.01 9.08 -15.21
CA ARG A 126 4.27 9.29 -16.46
C ARG A 126 5.19 9.92 -17.49
N ARG A 127 5.44 9.22 -18.59
CA ARG A 127 6.31 9.69 -19.70
C ARG A 127 7.64 10.27 -19.19
N GLY A 128 8.32 9.51 -18.31
CA GLY A 128 9.59 9.92 -17.71
C GLY A 128 9.51 10.96 -16.57
N LYS A 129 8.33 11.50 -16.23
CA LYS A 129 8.15 12.43 -15.10
C LYS A 129 7.62 11.71 -13.88
N HIS A 130 8.11 12.07 -12.69
CA HIS A 130 7.58 11.54 -11.44
C HIS A 130 6.15 12.02 -11.21
N LEU A 131 5.26 11.11 -10.80
CA LEU A 131 3.93 11.46 -10.30
C LEU A 131 4.05 11.76 -8.82
N GLU A 132 3.44 12.85 -8.36
CA GLU A 132 3.41 13.24 -6.94
C GLU A 132 2.41 12.39 -6.16
N VAL A 133 2.65 11.08 -6.11
CA VAL A 133 1.83 10.13 -5.35
C VAL A 133 2.71 9.24 -4.49
N ASP A 134 2.28 8.97 -3.25
CA ASP A 134 2.99 8.03 -2.39
C ASP A 134 2.50 6.60 -2.62
N LEU A 135 3.15 5.87 -3.53
CA LEU A 135 2.72 4.53 -3.92
C LEU A 135 3.18 3.45 -2.93
N SER A 136 2.32 2.47 -2.67
CA SER A 136 2.64 1.23 -1.96
C SER A 136 2.07 0.03 -2.70
N LEU A 137 2.85 -1.04 -2.78
CA LEU A 137 2.49 -2.29 -3.46
C LEU A 137 2.56 -3.45 -2.45
N SER A 138 1.67 -4.43 -2.60
CA SER A 138 1.71 -5.68 -1.84
C SER A 138 1.23 -6.85 -2.68
N HIS A 139 1.70 -8.04 -2.34
CA HIS A 139 1.11 -9.28 -2.81
C HIS A 139 1.21 -10.34 -1.72
N ASP A 140 0.22 -11.22 -1.65
CA ASP A 140 0.18 -12.36 -0.72
C ASP A 140 -0.66 -13.49 -1.36
N GLY A 141 -0.05 -14.66 -1.52
CA GLY A 141 -0.62 -15.77 -2.28
C GLY A 141 -1.19 -15.33 -3.64
N ASN A 142 -2.50 -15.48 -3.82
CA ASN A 142 -3.21 -15.13 -5.05
C ASN A 142 -3.77 -13.69 -5.05
N PHE A 143 -3.33 -12.82 -4.14
CA PHE A 143 -3.81 -11.45 -4.06
C PHE A 143 -2.70 -10.47 -4.35
N VAL A 144 -3.01 -9.45 -5.15
CA VAL A 144 -2.17 -8.26 -5.32
C VAL A 144 -2.94 -7.04 -4.86
N SER A 145 -2.25 -6.09 -4.26
CA SER A 145 -2.86 -4.85 -3.80
C SER A 145 -1.94 -3.65 -4.06
N CYS A 146 -2.57 -2.50 -4.23
CA CYS A 146 -1.89 -1.23 -4.28
C CYS A 146 -2.66 -0.18 -3.47
N ALA A 147 -1.93 0.79 -2.96
CA ALA A 147 -2.48 1.98 -2.33
C ALA A 147 -1.63 3.20 -2.66
N TRP A 148 -2.25 4.37 -2.72
CA TRP A 148 -1.56 5.63 -2.89
C TRP A 148 -2.32 6.79 -2.23
N THR A 149 -1.57 7.84 -1.91
CA THR A 149 -2.11 9.16 -1.55
C THR A 149 -1.69 10.20 -2.60
N ASP A 150 -2.51 11.22 -2.80
CA ASP A 150 -2.26 12.37 -3.69
C ASP A 150 -1.81 13.65 -2.94
#